data_AF-A0A7X9ZD78-F1
#
_entry.id   AF-A0A7X9ZD78-F1
#
_cell.length_a   1.000
_cell.length_b   1.000
_cell.length_c   1.000
_cell.angle_alpha   90.00
_cell.angle_beta   90.00
_cell.angle_gamma   90.00
#
_symmetry.space_group_name_H-M   'P 1'
#
loop_
_entity.id
_entity.type
_entity.pdbx_description
1 polymer ?
#
loop_
_entity_poly.entity_id
_entity_poly.type
_entity_poly.pdbx_seq_one_letter_code
_entity_poly.pdbx_strand_id
1 'polypeptide(L)' 'MKLNDYFNREGALTAAALARRVGVSPALIYQWRTGRRPVPVKHCALIEQATCGVVTRRDLRPADCIRIWPELAEGTKAQ' A
#
# COMPACT_ATOMS: atom_id res chain seq x y z
N MET A 1 3.45 6.83 4.73
CA MET A 1 3.33 7.62 3.48
C MET A 1 2.04 7.29 2.74
N LYS A 2 1.28 8.27 2.21
CA LYS A 2 0.10 7.96 1.39
C LYS A 2 0.51 7.41 0.02
N LEU A 3 -0.29 6.48 -0.51
CA LEU A 3 -0.06 5.89 -1.84
C LEU A 3 0.02 6.95 -2.96
N ASN A 4 -0.73 8.05 -2.84
CA ASN A 4 -0.64 9.15 -3.81
C ASN A 4 0.72 9.85 -3.78
N ASP A 5 1.24 10.09 -2.59
CA ASP A 5 2.52 10.80 -2.40
C ASP A 5 3.69 9.95 -2.90
N TYR A 6 3.59 8.62 -2.77
CA TYR A 6 4.58 7.68 -3.33
C TYR A 6 4.79 7.90 -4.84
N PHE A 7 3.72 8.11 -5.60
CA PHE A 7 3.82 8.30 -7.06
C PHE A 7 4.51 9.61 -7.48
N ASN A 8 4.63 10.58 -6.58
CA ASN A 8 5.29 11.86 -6.86
C ASN A 8 6.79 11.83 -6.54
N ARG A 9 7.31 10.72 -6.01
CA ARG A 9 8.73 10.59 -5.69
C ARG A 9 9.55 10.29 -6.94
N GLU A 10 10.76 10.82 -6.97
CA GLU A 10 11.76 10.40 -7.94
C GLU A 10 12.08 8.91 -7.76
N GLY A 11 12.14 8.17 -8.87
CA GLY A 11 12.37 6.72 -8.87
C GLY A 11 11.17 5.86 -8.43
N ALA A 12 9.99 6.45 -8.19
CA ALA A 12 8.79 5.67 -7.90
C ALA A 12 8.28 4.88 -9.11
N LEU A 13 7.59 3.76 -8.84
CA LEU A 13 6.85 3.07 -9.88
C LEU A 13 5.72 3.95 -10.41
N THR A 14 5.43 3.84 -11.70
CA THR A 14 4.19 4.42 -12.25
C THR A 14 2.96 3.67 -11.75
N ALA A 15 1.79 4.32 -11.74
CA ALA A 15 0.54 3.68 -11.36
C ALA A 15 0.23 2.42 -12.21
N ALA A 16 0.57 2.46 -13.51
CA ALA A 16 0.43 1.32 -14.40
C ALA A 16 1.42 0.19 -14.07
N ALA A 17 2.66 0.51 -13.71
CA ALA A 17 3.63 -0.48 -13.28
C ALA A 17 3.22 -1.16 -11.96
N LEU A 18 2.72 -0.38 -10.99
CA LEU A 18 2.17 -0.92 -9.75
C LEU A 18 0.96 -1.82 -10.03
N ALA A 19 0.04 -1.40 -10.89
CA ALA A 19 -1.13 -2.17 -11.28
C ALA A 19 -0.74 -3.57 -11.81
N ARG A 20 0.25 -3.63 -12.70
CA ARG A 20 0.77 -4.90 -13.22
C ARG A 20 1.39 -5.78 -12.13
N ARG A 21 2.20 -5.21 -11.24
CA ARG A 21 2.83 -5.97 -10.13
C ARG A 21 1.83 -6.53 -9.14
N VAL A 22 0.75 -5.78 -8.87
CA VAL A 22 -0.30 -6.17 -7.91
C VAL A 22 -1.40 -7.01 -8.57
N GLY A 23 -1.39 -7.17 -9.90
CA GLY A 23 -2.37 -7.96 -10.65
C GLY A 23 -3.75 -7.30 -10.71
N VAL A 24 -3.81 -5.97 -10.83
CA VAL A 24 -5.05 -5.20 -10.85
C VAL A 24 -5.11 -4.22 -12.01
N SER A 25 -6.29 -3.64 -12.28
CA SER A 25 -6.42 -2.60 -13.31
C SER A 25 -5.81 -1.27 -12.85
N PRO A 26 -5.27 -0.45 -13.77
CA PRO A 26 -4.79 0.91 -13.43
C PRO A 26 -5.87 1.81 -12.84
N ALA A 27 -7.12 1.65 -13.27
CA ALA A 27 -8.27 2.36 -12.69
C ALA A 27 -8.45 2.04 -11.20
N LEU A 28 -8.12 0.81 -10.79
CA LEU A 28 -8.14 0.40 -9.40
C LEU A 28 -7.13 1.16 -8.54
N ILE A 29 -5.90 1.27 -9.05
CA ILE A 29 -4.83 2.04 -8.42
C ILE A 29 -5.23 3.51 -8.30
N TYR A 30 -5.87 4.08 -9.34
CA TYR A 30 -6.40 5.44 -9.29
C TYR A 30 -7.42 5.59 -8.15
N GLN A 31 -8.41 4.70 -8.05
CA GLN A 31 -9.41 4.75 -6.98
C GLN A 31 -8.80 4.67 -5.58
N TRP A 32 -7.74 3.88 -5.40
CA TRP A 32 -7.00 3.77 -4.15
C TRP A 32 -6.19 5.02 -3.81
N ARG A 33 -5.40 5.55 -4.76
CA ARG A 33 -4.57 6.73 -4.50
C ARG A 33 -5.40 7.99 -4.24
N THR A 34 -6.57 8.12 -4.87
CA THR A 34 -7.48 9.25 -4.63
C THR A 34 -8.39 9.03 -3.42
N GLY A 35 -8.29 7.91 -2.72
CA GLY A 35 -9.11 7.60 -1.55
C GLY A 35 -10.60 7.38 -1.86
N ARG A 36 -10.99 7.20 -3.13
CA ARG A 36 -12.40 6.90 -3.50
C ARG A 36 -12.87 5.58 -2.90
N ARG A 37 -11.94 4.66 -2.68
CA ARG A 37 -12.17 3.42 -1.98
C ARG A 37 -10.92 3.00 -1.21
N PRO A 38 -11.06 2.36 -0.04
CA PRO A 38 -9.92 1.83 0.69
C PRO A 38 -9.27 0.69 -0.09
N VAL A 39 -7.98 0.45 0.16
CA VAL A 39 -7.27 -0.71 -0.38
C VAL A 39 -7.75 -1.96 0.36
N PRO A 40 -8.26 -2.99 -0.35
CA PRO A 40 -8.63 -4.25 0.27
C PRO A 40 -7.40 -4.95 0.87
N VAL A 41 -7.60 -5.62 2.01
CA VAL A 41 -6.55 -6.33 2.77
C VAL A 41 -5.63 -7.19 1.90
N LYS A 42 -6.21 -7.95 0.97
CA LYS A 42 -5.48 -8.84 0.05
C LYS A 42 -4.44 -8.15 -0.84
N HIS A 43 -4.57 -6.84 -1.08
CA HIS A 43 -3.63 -6.07 -1.91
C HIS A 43 -2.62 -5.27 -1.09
N CYS A 44 -2.84 -5.08 0.21
CA CYS A 44 -1.96 -4.24 1.03
C CYS A 44 -0.54 -4.81 1.10
N ALA A 45 -0.38 -6.12 1.30
CA ALA A 45 0.93 -6.77 1.30
C ALA A 45 1.62 -6.71 -0.08
N LEU A 46 0.87 -6.89 -1.17
CA LEU A 46 1.41 -6.80 -2.53
C LEU A 46 1.90 -5.39 -2.87
N ILE A 47 1.17 -4.35 -2.44
CA ILE A 47 1.59 -2.95 -2.64
C ILE A 47 2.84 -2.66 -1.81
N GLU A 48 2.88 -3.11 -0.55
CA GLU A 48 4.05 -2.95 0.31
C GLU A 48 5.31 -3.58 -0.32
N GLN A 49 5.21 -4.82 -0.81
CA GLN A 49 6.30 -5.48 -1.52
C GLN A 49 6.68 -4.74 -2.82
N ALA A 50 5.69 -4.37 -3.64
CA ALA A 50 5.94 -3.69 -4.91
C ALA A 50 6.60 -2.32 -4.75
N THR A 51 6.32 -1.64 -3.64
CA THR A 51 6.91 -0.34 -3.27
C THR A 51 8.15 -0.46 -2.38
N CYS A 52 8.69 -1.68 -2.21
CA CYS A 52 9.86 -1.96 -1.38
C CYS A 52 9.73 -1.43 0.06
N GLY A 53 8.54 -1.52 0.64
CA GLY A 53 8.26 -1.07 2.01
C GLY A 53 8.06 0.44 2.17
N VAL A 54 8.15 1.24 1.09
CA VAL A 54 7.93 2.69 1.17
C VAL A 54 6.47 3.02 1.51
N VAL A 55 5.53 2.24 0.98
CA VAL A 55 4.11 2.32 1.35
C VAL A 55 3.75 1.06 2.13
N THR A 56 3.56 1.21 3.44
CA THR A 56 3.32 0.05 4.31
C THR A 56 1.85 -0.33 4.39
N ARG A 57 1.55 -1.53 4.89
CA ARG A 57 0.15 -1.93 5.21
C ARG A 57 -0.51 -0.97 6.21
N ARG A 58 0.25 -0.40 7.15
CA ARG A 58 -0.22 0.61 8.13
C ARG A 58 -0.61 1.90 7.44
N ASP A 59 0.15 2.32 6.43
CA ASP A 59 -0.15 3.51 5.65
C ASP A 59 -1.41 3.36 4.78
N LEU A 60 -1.62 2.17 4.22
CA LEU A 60 -2.78 1.88 3.38
C LEU A 60 -4.08 1.73 4.18
N ARG A 61 -3.97 1.30 5.44
CA ARG A 61 -5.11 1.02 6.33
C ARG A 61 -4.87 1.52 7.76
N PRO A 62 -4.71 2.84 7.98
CA PRO A 62 -4.39 3.36 9.30
C PRO A 62 -5.47 3.07 10.35
N ALA A 63 -6.75 2.98 9.94
CA ALA A 63 -7.87 2.80 10.85
C ALA A 63 -8.03 1.38 11.40
N ASP A 64 -7.66 0.35 10.63
CA ASP A 64 -7.90 -1.05 11.01
C ASP A 64 -6.74 -2.00 10.76
N CYS A 65 -5.55 -1.48 10.44
CA CYS A 65 -4.35 -2.30 10.27
C CYS A 65 -4.06 -3.17 11.50
N ILE A 66 -4.17 -2.65 12.72
CA ILE A 66 -3.90 -3.40 13.95
C ILE A 66 -4.93 -4.52 14.18
N ARG A 67 -6.18 -4.32 13.76
CA ARG A 67 -7.23 -5.33 13.89
C ARG A 67 -7.04 -6.48 12.90
N ILE A 68 -6.47 -6.20 11.74
CA ILE A 68 -6.23 -7.19 10.67
C ILE A 68 -4.88 -7.88 10.84
N TRP A 69 -3.87 -7.12 11.24
CA TRP A 69 -2.49 -7.55 11.46
C TRP A 69 -2.05 -7.12 12.88
N PRO A 70 -2.47 -7.85 13.92
CA PRO A 70 -2.10 -7.54 15.30
C PRO A 70 -0.58 -7.57 15.51
N GLU A 71 0.17 -8.33 14.72
CA GLU A 71 1.64 -8.36 14.75
C GLU A 71 2.28 -6.98 14.45
N LEU A 72 1.56 -6.08 13.76
CA LEU A 72 2.04 -4.71 13.50
C LEU A 72 1.91 -3.78 14.71
N ALA A 73 1.11 -4.14 15.72
CA ALA A 73 1.04 -3.39 16.98
C ALA A 73 2.25 -3.68 17.86
N GLU A 74 2.70 -4.94 17.87
CA GLU A 74 3.78 -5.41 18.74
C GLU A 74 5.16 -5.35 18.07
N GLY A 75 5.20 -5.07 16.75
CA GLY A 75 6.42 -4.97 15.94
C GLY A 75 7.27 -3.71 16.16
N THR A 76 7.80 -3.53 17.36
CA THR A 76 9.19 -3.13 17.54
C THR A 76 9.87 -4.28 18.27
N LYS A 77 10.96 -4.81 17.68
CA LYS A 77 11.77 -5.98 18.07
C LYS A 77 11.44 -7.31 17.36
N ALA A 78 12.19 -7.55 16.29
CA ALA A 78 12.93 -8.79 16.03
C ALA A 78 14.10 -8.37 15.10
N GLN A 79 15.27 -8.05 15.65
CA GLN A 79 16.42 -8.93 15.95
C GLN A 79 17.41 -8.94 14.77
#